data_AF-A0A933AJ21-F1
#
_entry.id   AF-A0A933AJ21-F1
#
_cell.length_a   1.000
_cell.length_b   1.000
_cell.length_c   1.000
_cell.angle_alpha   90.00
_cell.angle_beta   90.00
_cell.angle_gamma   90.00
#
_symmetry.space_group_name_H-M   'P 1'
#
loop_
_entity.id
_entity.type
_entity.pdbx_description
1 polymer ?
#
loop_
_entity_poly.entity_id
_entity_poly.type
_entity_poly.pdbx_seq_one_letter_code
_entity_poly.pdbx_strand_id
1 'polypeptide(L)'
;MSNPPSLAFGNGDALMSAQSLTLELSNLMAVPQAELIRKGLLALVEKEIRLAELEIAIIRERYDVFSKEALYQEIQANRITGHPAWEDYIIWKNKEAHIAQLRQLAEQA
;
A
#
# COMPACT_ATOMS: atom_id res chain seq x y z
N MET A 1 31.95 -41.51 -29.44
CA MET A 1 32.11 -40.60 -28.29
C MET A 1 31.00 -39.57 -28.38
N SER A 2 30.15 -39.56 -27.37
CA SER A 2 28.83 -38.94 -27.36
C SER A 2 28.91 -37.42 -27.26
N ASN A 3 28.17 -36.70 -28.12
CA ASN A 3 27.82 -35.31 -27.85
C ASN A 3 26.87 -35.28 -26.64
N PRO A 4 27.06 -34.38 -25.66
CA PRO A 4 26.08 -34.20 -24.60
C PRO A 4 24.79 -33.57 -25.17
N PRO A 5 23.62 -33.91 -24.60
CA PRO A 5 22.36 -33.32 -25.03
C PRO A 5 22.34 -31.83 -24.69
N SER A 6 21.94 -31.02 -25.66
CA SER A 6 21.58 -29.62 -25.46
C SER A 6 20.47 -29.57 -24.40
N LEU A 7 20.81 -29.05 -23.22
CA LEU A 7 19.80 -28.66 -22.24
C LEU A 7 19.09 -27.44 -22.82
N ALA A 8 17.98 -27.71 -23.51
CA ALA A 8 16.92 -26.73 -23.67
C ALA A 8 16.44 -26.38 -22.26
N PHE A 9 17.06 -25.35 -21.67
CA PHE A 9 16.46 -24.61 -20.58
C PHE A 9 15.17 -24.03 -21.16
N GLY A 10 14.06 -24.73 -20.89
CA GLY A 10 12.72 -24.25 -21.15
C GLY A 10 12.62 -22.84 -20.59
N ASN A 11 12.14 -21.94 -21.44
CA ASN A 11 11.88 -20.53 -21.17
C ASN A 11 11.46 -20.33 -19.71
N GLY A 12 12.42 -19.89 -18.90
CA GLY A 12 12.15 -19.48 -17.53
C GLY A 12 11.16 -18.33 -17.56
N ASP A 13 10.08 -18.48 -16.79
CA ASP A 13 9.19 -17.44 -16.30
C ASP A 13 9.11 -16.21 -17.22
N ALA A 14 8.38 -16.36 -18.34
CA ALA A 14 7.84 -15.18 -18.98
C ALA A 14 6.98 -14.48 -17.93
N LEU A 15 7.50 -13.41 -17.32
CA LEU A 15 6.75 -12.48 -16.50
C LEU A 15 5.39 -12.27 -17.18
N MET A 16 4.34 -12.82 -16.58
CA MET A 16 3.00 -12.64 -17.11
C MET A 16 2.75 -11.13 -17.15
N SER A 17 2.50 -10.61 -18.34
CA SER A 17 2.13 -9.21 -18.50
C SER A 17 0.86 -8.93 -17.70
N ALA A 18 0.69 -7.69 -17.22
CA ALA A 18 -0.55 -7.28 -16.57
C ALA A 18 -1.77 -7.57 -17.47
N GLN A 19 -1.62 -7.44 -18.79
CA GLN A 19 -2.63 -7.75 -19.78
C GLN A 19 -2.99 -9.24 -19.81
N SER A 20 -2.01 -10.14 -19.87
CA SER A 20 -2.27 -11.59 -19.89
C SER A 20 -2.88 -12.06 -18.57
N LEU A 21 -2.40 -11.57 -17.43
CA LEU A 21 -2.99 -11.87 -16.12
C LEU A 21 -4.44 -11.35 -16.00
N THR A 22 -4.71 -10.14 -16.50
CA THR A 22 -6.07 -9.57 -16.49
C THR A 22 -7.01 -10.39 -17.35
N LEU A 23 -6.57 -10.84 -18.53
CA LEU A 23 -7.37 -11.70 -19.40
C LEU A 23 -7.68 -13.05 -18.74
N GLU A 24 -6.67 -13.69 -18.15
CA GLU A 24 -6.84 -14.96 -17.43
C GLU A 24 -7.82 -14.84 -16.27
N LEU A 25 -7.67 -13.81 -15.43
CA LEU A 25 -8.59 -13.56 -14.31
C LEU A 25 -9.99 -13.19 -14.77
N SER A 26 -10.11 -12.41 -15.84
CA SER A 26 -11.40 -12.05 -16.44
C SER A 26 -12.17 -13.29 -16.89
N ASN A 27 -11.48 -14.22 -17.57
CA ASN A 27 -12.05 -15.51 -17.99
C ASN A 27 -12.40 -16.40 -16.79
N LEU A 28 -11.50 -16.50 -15.81
CA LEU A 28 -11.69 -17.34 -14.62
C LEU A 28 -12.88 -16.86 -13.78
N MET A 29 -13.02 -15.56 -13.60
CA MET A 29 -14.05 -14.95 -12.75
C MET A 29 -15.35 -14.63 -13.50
N ALA A 30 -15.36 -14.81 -14.83
CA ALA A 30 -16.46 -14.40 -15.71
C ALA A 30 -16.85 -12.92 -15.51
N VAL A 31 -15.87 -12.03 -15.36
CA VAL A 31 -16.05 -10.57 -15.20
C VAL A 31 -15.35 -9.84 -16.34
N PRO A 32 -15.95 -8.81 -16.96
CA PRO A 32 -15.28 -8.01 -18.00
C PRO A 32 -13.94 -7.43 -17.52
N GLN A 33 -12.91 -7.46 -18.36
CA GLN A 33 -11.56 -6.97 -18.02
C GLN A 33 -11.57 -5.54 -17.44
N ALA A 34 -12.36 -4.63 -18.01
CA ALA A 34 -12.47 -3.26 -17.52
C ALA A 34 -13.01 -3.19 -16.09
N GLU A 35 -14.03 -4.00 -15.77
CA GLU A 35 -14.60 -4.04 -14.41
C GLU A 35 -13.65 -4.74 -13.43
N LEU A 36 -12.93 -5.77 -13.88
CA LEU A 36 -11.90 -6.41 -13.08
C LEU A 36 -10.77 -5.44 -12.73
N ILE A 37 -10.27 -4.68 -13.71
CA ILE A 37 -9.26 -3.64 -13.51
C ILE A 37 -9.77 -2.59 -12.53
N ARG A 38 -10.99 -2.07 -12.74
CA ARG A 38 -11.58 -1.04 -11.87
C ARG A 38 -11.68 -1.53 -10.42
N LYS A 39 -12.23 -2.73 -10.19
CA LYS A 39 -12.30 -3.34 -8.86
C LYS A 39 -10.91 -3.57 -8.25
N GLY A 40 -9.95 -4.02 -9.05
CA GLY A 40 -8.57 -4.23 -8.61
C GLY A 40 -7.89 -2.93 -8.16
N LEU A 41 -8.08 -1.85 -8.91
CA LEU A 41 -7.56 -0.52 -8.55
C LEU A 41 -8.21 -0.01 -7.26
N LEU A 42 -9.53 -0.15 -7.10
CA LEU A 42 -10.21 0.23 -5.86
C LEU A 42 -9.72 -0.60 -4.67
N ALA A 43 -9.58 -1.92 -4.82
CA ALA A 43 -9.05 -2.79 -3.77
C ALA A 43 -7.60 -2.43 -3.38
N LEU A 44 -6.77 -2.01 -4.35
CA LEU A 44 -5.43 -1.50 -4.08
C LEU A 44 -5.49 -0.21 -3.26
N VAL A 45 -6.32 0.76 -3.66
CA VAL A 45 -6.51 2.02 -2.94
C VAL A 45 -6.95 1.77 -1.49
N GLU A 46 -7.93 0.87 -1.28
CA GLU A 46 -8.35 0.50 0.07
C GLU A 46 -7.23 -0.13 0.90
N LYS A 47 -6.40 -0.99 0.28
CA LYS A 47 -5.25 -1.59 0.97
C LYS A 47 -4.24 -0.53 1.40
N GLU A 48 -3.91 0.41 0.54
CA GLU A 48 -2.97 1.49 0.85
C GLU A 48 -3.48 2.38 2.00
N ILE A 49 -4.79 2.68 2.02
CA ILE A 49 -5.43 3.38 3.15
C ILE A 49 -5.25 2.59 4.44
N ARG A 50 -5.57 1.29 4.45
CA ARG A 50 -5.46 0.44 5.66
C ARG A 50 -4.02 0.37 6.18
N LEU A 51 -3.03 0.32 5.29
CA LEU A 51 -1.61 0.32 5.69
C LEU A 51 -1.20 1.66 6.32
N ALA A 52 -1.62 2.78 5.74
CA ALA A 52 -1.38 4.10 6.32
C ALA A 52 -2.07 4.28 7.69
N GLU A 53 -3.30 3.80 7.83
CA GLU A 53 -4.03 3.80 9.11
C GLU A 53 -3.35 2.93 10.17
N LEU A 54 -2.78 1.78 9.78
CA LEU A 54 -2.02 0.91 10.69
C LEU A 54 -0.75 1.63 11.20
N GLU A 55 0.00 2.29 10.32
CA GLU A 55 1.18 3.07 10.74
C GLU A 55 0.79 4.20 11.72
N ILE A 56 -0.32 4.89 11.47
CA ILE A 56 -0.87 5.89 12.40
C ILE A 56 -1.23 5.23 13.74
N ALA A 57 -1.88 4.06 13.74
CA ALA A 57 -2.24 3.34 14.96
C ALA A 57 -1.02 2.96 15.80
N ILE A 58 0.07 2.53 15.17
CA ILE A 58 1.34 2.23 15.85
C ILE A 58 1.91 3.49 16.51
N ILE A 59 1.88 4.65 15.84
CA ILE A 59 2.34 5.93 16.42
C ILE A 59 1.45 6.34 17.59
N ARG A 60 0.13 6.19 17.47
CA ARG A 60 -0.85 6.46 18.54
C ARG A 60 -0.57 5.63 19.79
N GLU A 61 -0.36 4.33 19.61
CA GLU A 61 -0.06 3.40 20.70
C GLU A 61 1.28 3.73 21.36
N ARG A 62 2.32 4.03 20.57
CA ARG A 62 3.66 4.37 21.08
C ARG A 62 3.67 5.54 22.06
N TYR A 63 2.84 6.55 21.80
CA TYR A 63 2.83 7.80 22.56
C TYR A 63 1.59 7.98 23.45
N ASP A 64 0.65 7.02 23.43
CA ASP A 64 -0.64 7.09 24.13
C ASP A 64 -1.42 8.38 23.81
N VAL A 65 -1.57 8.68 22.52
CA VAL A 65 -2.25 9.89 22.02
C VAL A 65 -3.32 9.57 20.98
N PHE A 66 -4.37 10.39 20.96
CA PHE A 66 -5.49 10.20 20.03
C PHE A 66 -5.37 11.01 18.73
N SER A 67 -4.49 12.01 18.67
CA SER A 67 -4.28 12.85 17.49
C SER A 67 -2.82 13.30 17.35
N LYS A 68 -2.41 13.64 16.12
CA LYS A 68 -1.09 14.23 15.85
C LYS A 68 -0.92 15.58 16.52
N GLU A 69 -2.00 16.34 16.68
CA GLU A 69 -1.99 17.61 17.43
C GLU A 69 -1.69 17.36 18.91
N ALA A 70 -2.24 16.29 19.51
CA ALA A 70 -1.90 15.92 20.89
C ALA A 70 -0.42 15.53 21.00
N LEU A 71 0.09 14.70 20.08
CA LEU A 71 1.52 14.36 20.02
C LEU A 71 2.39 15.62 19.95
N TYR A 72 2.05 16.56 19.08
CA TYR A 72 2.77 17.83 18.95
C TYR A 72 2.83 18.60 20.27
N GLN A 73 1.71 18.70 20.99
CA GLN A 73 1.66 19.41 22.28
C GLN A 73 2.50 18.72 23.36
N GLU A 74 2.47 17.39 23.42
CA GLU A 74 3.27 16.61 24.37
C GLU A 74 4.77 16.78 24.13
N ILE A 75 5.20 16.83 22.87
CA ILE A 75 6.60 17.09 22.51
C ILE A 75 6.99 18.53 22.88
N GLN A 76 6.16 19.52 22.53
CA GLN A 76 6.42 20.93 22.84
C GLN A 76 6.51 21.19 24.36
N ALA A 77 5.71 20.49 25.15
CA ALA A 77 5.73 20.57 26.60
C ALA A 77 6.91 19.81 27.25
N ASN A 78 7.81 19.22 26.46
CA ASN A 78 8.89 18.33 26.91
C ASN A 78 8.40 17.12 27.75
N ARG A 79 7.13 16.70 27.59
CA ARG A 79 6.60 15.50 28.24
C ARG A 79 6.98 14.23 27.48
N ILE A 80 7.22 14.34 26.17
CA ILE A 80 7.78 13.29 25.32
C ILE A 80 9.12 13.77 24.77
N THR A 81 10.12 12.89 24.75
CA THR A 81 11.43 13.19 24.14
C THR A 81 11.26 13.48 22.65
N GLY A 82 11.78 14.62 22.20
CA GLY A 82 11.54 15.13 20.84
C GLY A 82 12.04 14.22 19.72
N HIS A 83 13.09 13.43 19.94
CA HIS A 83 13.50 12.38 19.00
C HIS A 83 13.22 11.00 19.61
N PRO A 84 12.52 10.08 18.90
CA PRO A 84 12.08 10.16 17.49
C PRO A 84 10.71 10.81 17.26
N ALA A 85 10.08 11.40 18.29
CA ALA A 85 8.68 11.83 18.23
C ALA A 85 8.35 12.89 17.17
N TRP A 86 9.30 13.78 16.85
CA TRP A 86 9.16 14.74 15.76
C TRP A 86 9.03 14.08 14.39
N GLU A 87 9.78 12.99 14.15
CA GLU A 87 9.74 12.24 12.90
C GLU A 87 8.40 11.52 12.76
N ASP A 88 7.96 10.87 13.83
CA ASP A 88 6.65 10.20 13.86
C ASP A 88 5.49 11.19 13.66
N TYR A 89 5.56 12.39 14.21
CA TYR A 89 4.58 13.44 13.94
C TYR A 89 4.53 13.82 12.44
N ILE A 90 5.69 13.93 11.79
CA ILE A 90 5.76 14.23 10.35
C ILE A 90 5.20 13.04 9.54
N ILE A 91 5.56 11.80 9.90
CA ILE A 91 5.04 10.59 9.26
C ILE A 91 3.52 10.57 9.34
N TRP A 92 2.94 10.79 10.53
CA TRP A 92 1.49 10.83 10.71
C TRP A 92 0.83 11.86 9.80
N LYS A 93 1.32 13.10 9.78
CA LYS A 93 0.79 14.15 8.87
C LYS A 93 0.78 13.70 7.41
N ASN A 94 1.87 13.09 6.97
CA ASN A 94 2.00 12.64 5.59
C ASN A 94 1.03 11.50 5.27
N LYS A 95 0.82 10.56 6.21
CA LYS A 95 -0.16 9.48 6.06
C LYS A 95 -1.58 9.99 5.98
N GLU A 96 -1.97 10.95 6.82
CA GLU A 96 -3.30 11.56 6.73
C GLU A 96 -3.53 12.27 5.39
N ALA A 97 -2.54 13.03 4.91
CA ALA A 97 -2.62 13.68 3.60
C ALA A 97 -2.74 12.64 2.47
N HIS A 98 -1.97 11.55 2.54
CA HIS A 98 -2.03 10.45 1.57
C HIS A 98 -3.39 9.74 1.57
N ILE A 99 -3.94 9.43 2.74
CA ILE A 99 -5.28 8.84 2.89
C ILE A 99 -6.34 9.76 2.27
N ALA A 100 -6.26 11.07 2.52
CA ALA A 100 -7.21 12.03 1.95
C ALA A 100 -7.20 12.03 0.41
N GLN A 101 -6.00 12.00 -0.20
CA GLN A 101 -5.84 11.92 -1.66
C GLN A 101 -6.41 10.62 -2.23
N LEU A 102 -6.13 9.49 -1.58
CA LEU A 102 -6.63 8.17 -1.99
C LEU A 102 -8.15 8.08 -1.92
N ARG A 103 -8.76 8.62 -0.85
CA ARG A 103 -10.22 8.66 -0.71
C ARG A 103 -10.87 9.53 -1.79
N GLN A 104 -10.31 10.70 -2.06
CA GLN A 104 -10.80 11.57 -3.15
C GLN A 104 -10.78 10.86 -4.50
N LEU A 105 -9.74 10.09 -4.80
CA LEU A 105 -9.65 9.31 -6.03
C LEU A 105 -10.70 8.20 -6.08
N ALA A 106 -10.90 7.47 -4.98
CA ALA A 106 -11.89 6.40 -4.90
C ALA A 106 -13.34 6.89 -5.04
N GLU A 107 -13.65 8.09 -4.56
CA GLU A 107 -14.98 8.72 -4.71
C GLU A 107 -15.31 9.12 -6.16
N GLN A 108 -14.30 9.25 -7.01
CA GLN A 108 -14.44 9.68 -8.41
C GLN A 108 -14.45 8.50 -9.41
N ALA A 109 -14.39 7.25 -8.93
CA ALA A 109 -14.12 6.03 -9.71
C ALA A 109 -15.29 5.02 -9.80
#